data_AF-A0A9D6ZMI7-F1
#
_entry.id   AF-A0A9D6ZMI7-F1
#
_cell.length_a   1.000
_cell.length_b   1.000
_cell.length_c   1.000
_cell.angle_alpha   90.00
_cell.angle_beta   90.00
_cell.angle_gamma   90.00
#
_symmetry.space_group_name_H-M   'P 1'
#
loop_
_entity.id
_entity.type
_entity.pdbx_description
1 polymer ?
#
loop_
_entity_poly.entity_id
_entity_poly.type
_entity_poly.pdbx_seq_one_letter_code
_entity_poly.pdbx_strand_id
1 'polypeptide(L)'
;MNSYQALDWDSEFFGFPVARILPARMSREELEEAIASMKQRGIGLAYWASDPYDEASQKAAREHGGFLADRKVTYVIDLGHAADPVAGKDWIAEEYGAPVPCGELEALAIRAGTYSRFKADPRMPEGKCAE
;
A
#
# COMPACT_ATOMS: atom_id res chain seq x y z
N MET A 1 7.64 21.58 -6.28
CA MET A 1 7.80 20.18 -5.82
C MET A 1 6.78 19.34 -6.57
N ASN A 2 7.14 18.12 -7.01
CA ASN A 2 6.14 17.23 -7.59
C ASN A 2 5.21 16.75 -6.48
N SER A 3 3.89 16.91 -6.67
CA SER A 3 2.87 16.47 -5.71
C SER A 3 2.63 14.96 -5.76
N TYR A 4 3.13 14.28 -6.79
CA TYR A 4 2.99 12.83 -6.97
C TYR A 4 4.14 12.21 -7.75
N GLN A 5 4.25 10.88 -7.70
CA GLN A 5 5.25 10.06 -8.38
C GLN A 5 4.56 8.88 -9.07
N ALA A 6 4.90 8.62 -10.34
CA ALA A 6 4.46 7.40 -11.03
C ALA A 6 5.18 6.16 -10.47
N LEU A 7 4.47 5.03 -10.44
CA LEU A 7 4.97 3.76 -9.92
C LEU A 7 5.08 2.76 -11.08
N ASP A 8 6.27 2.65 -11.67
CA ASP A 8 6.49 1.83 -12.88
C ASP A 8 6.18 0.35 -12.63
N TRP A 9 6.67 -0.20 -11.51
CA TRP A 9 6.44 -1.60 -11.14
C TRP A 9 4.94 -1.90 -10.96
N ASP A 10 4.22 -1.08 -10.18
CA ASP A 10 2.77 -1.23 -10.00
C ASP A 10 2.04 -1.09 -11.35
N SER A 11 2.47 -0.15 -12.19
CA SER A 11 1.84 0.09 -13.49
C SER A 11 2.00 -1.11 -14.43
N GLU A 12 3.19 -1.72 -14.45
CA GLU A 12 3.46 -2.94 -15.20
C GLU A 12 2.66 -4.12 -14.66
N PHE A 13 2.64 -4.29 -13.32
CA PHE A 13 1.92 -5.38 -12.66
C PHE A 13 0.41 -5.33 -12.91
N PHE A 14 -0.20 -4.15 -12.74
CA PHE A 14 -1.64 -3.97 -12.89
C PHE A 14 -2.09 -3.74 -14.33
N GLY A 15 -1.19 -3.32 -15.23
CA GLY A 15 -1.49 -3.07 -16.64
C GLY A 15 -2.14 -1.71 -16.92
N PHE A 16 -2.07 -0.76 -15.98
CA PHE A 16 -2.53 0.62 -16.16
C PHE A 16 -1.68 1.58 -15.32
N PRO A 17 -1.58 2.88 -15.68
CA PRO A 17 -0.68 3.80 -14.97
C PRO A 17 -1.11 4.07 -13.53
N VAL A 18 -0.19 3.85 -12.60
CA VAL A 18 -0.36 4.03 -11.15
C VAL A 18 0.58 5.11 -10.62
N ALA A 19 0.13 5.88 -9.63
CA ALA A 19 0.95 6.86 -8.94
C ALA A 19 0.78 6.82 -7.41
N ARG A 20 1.67 7.50 -6.70
CA ARG A 20 1.48 7.87 -5.29
C ARG A 20 1.57 9.40 -5.12
N ILE A 21 0.66 9.96 -4.33
CA ILE A 21 0.74 11.34 -3.84
C ILE A 21 1.80 11.39 -2.73
N LEU A 22 2.69 12.38 -2.79
CA LEU A 22 3.87 12.47 -1.92
C LEU A 22 3.61 13.22 -0.60
N PRO A 23 2.97 14.40 -0.60
CA PRO A 23 2.69 15.10 0.65
C PRO A 23 1.66 14.35 1.48
N ALA A 24 1.91 14.19 2.78
CA ALA A 24 0.92 13.60 3.69
C ALA A 24 -0.26 14.53 3.98
N ARG A 25 -0.09 15.84 3.77
CA ARG A 25 -1.11 16.86 3.98
C ARG A 25 -1.26 17.70 2.72
N MET A 26 -2.50 17.98 2.32
CA MET A 26 -2.84 18.84 1.20
C MET A 26 -4.15 19.56 1.47
N SER A 27 -4.24 20.82 1.03
CA SER A 27 -5.54 21.50 0.92
C SER A 27 -6.40 20.82 -0.15
N ARG A 28 -7.68 21.19 -0.18
CA ARG A 28 -8.59 20.74 -1.24
C ARG A 28 -8.09 21.16 -2.62
N GLU A 29 -7.68 22.42 -2.76
CA GLU A 29 -7.22 23.01 -4.02
C GLU A 29 -5.93 22.34 -4.50
N GLU A 30 -4.98 22.12 -3.60
CA GLU A 30 -3.73 21.43 -3.93
C GLU A 30 -3.99 19.99 -4.41
N LEU A 31 -4.91 19.28 -3.75
CA LEU A 31 -5.29 17.92 -4.13
C LEU A 31 -6.00 17.90 -5.47
N GLU A 32 -6.89 18.86 -5.72
CA GLU A 32 -7.59 19.02 -6.99
C GLU A 32 -6.62 19.22 -8.15
N GLU A 33 -5.63 20.09 -7.99
CA GLU A 33 -4.57 20.32 -8.99
C GLU A 33 -3.76 19.05 -9.26
N ALA A 34 -3.38 18.32 -8.20
CA ALA A 34 -2.65 17.07 -8.34
C ALA A 34 -3.47 16.00 -9.08
N ILE A 35 -4.76 15.86 -8.75
CA ILE A 35 -5.67 14.92 -9.42
C ILE A 35 -5.89 15.31 -10.88
N ALA A 36 -6.07 16.60 -11.18
CA ALA A 36 -6.22 17.08 -12.55
C ALA A 36 -4.97 16.76 -13.39
N SER A 37 -3.77 17.02 -12.83
CA SER A 37 -2.50 16.68 -13.46
C SER A 37 -2.34 15.17 -13.71
N MET A 38 -2.68 14.34 -12.71
CA MET A 38 -2.63 12.88 -12.83
C MET A 38 -3.60 12.36 -13.91
N LYS A 39 -4.82 12.90 -13.97
CA LYS A 39 -5.81 12.56 -15.00
C LYS A 39 -5.32 12.90 -16.40
N GLN A 40 -4.70 14.08 -16.59
CA GLN A 40 -4.11 14.47 -17.88
C GLN A 40 -3.01 13.51 -18.35
N ARG A 41 -2.32 12.85 -17.41
CA ARG A 41 -1.29 11.85 -17.69
C ARG A 41 -1.83 10.41 -17.81
N GLY A 42 -3.15 10.22 -17.74
CA GLY A 42 -3.78 8.90 -17.85
C GLY A 42 -3.57 8.00 -16.62
N ILE A 43 -3.23 8.57 -15.45
CA ILE A 43 -3.16 7.81 -14.20
C ILE A 43 -4.57 7.31 -13.85
N GLY A 44 -4.71 5.98 -13.77
CA GLY A 44 -5.96 5.31 -13.41
C GLY A 44 -6.12 5.12 -11.90
N LEU A 45 -5.01 5.08 -11.16
CA LEU A 45 -5.00 4.85 -9.71
C LEU A 45 -3.91 5.67 -9.03
N ALA A 46 -4.27 6.35 -7.95
CA ALA A 46 -3.33 7.08 -7.11
C ALA A 46 -3.46 6.64 -5.65
N TYR A 47 -2.36 6.21 -5.04
CA TYR A 47 -2.30 5.97 -3.61
C TYR A 47 -1.99 7.26 -2.87
N TRP A 48 -2.62 7.46 -1.72
CA TRP A 48 -2.30 8.57 -0.84
C TRP A 48 -2.23 8.12 0.61
N ALA A 49 -1.03 8.12 1.18
CA ALA A 49 -0.80 7.90 2.60
C ALA A 49 -0.95 9.25 3.34
N SER A 50 -2.18 9.76 3.39
CA SER A 50 -2.50 11.01 4.07
C SER A 50 -2.29 10.92 5.58
N ASP A 51 -1.97 12.03 6.22
CA ASP A 51 -1.90 12.13 7.68
C ASP A 51 -3.27 11.83 8.31
N PRO A 52 -3.38 10.80 9.18
CA PRO A 52 -4.64 10.42 9.79
C PRO A 52 -5.22 11.48 10.74
N TYR A 53 -4.40 12.42 11.21
CA TYR A 53 -4.80 13.50 12.11
C TYR A 53 -5.11 14.81 11.40
N ASP A 54 -4.93 14.88 10.08
CA ASP A 54 -5.25 16.07 9.28
C ASP A 54 -6.65 15.97 8.67
N GLU A 55 -7.65 16.46 9.41
CA GLU A 55 -9.06 16.40 8.99
C GLU A 55 -9.32 17.09 7.63
N ALA A 56 -8.55 18.13 7.31
CA ALA A 56 -8.63 18.84 6.04
C ALA A 56 -8.29 17.91 4.86
N SER A 57 -7.16 17.20 4.93
CA SER A 57 -6.78 16.20 3.92
C SER A 57 -7.78 15.06 3.85
N GLN A 58 -8.27 14.57 5.00
CA GLN A 58 -9.27 13.49 5.02
C GLN A 58 -10.58 13.92 4.35
N LYS A 59 -10.99 15.17 4.55
CA LYS A 59 -12.18 15.74 3.91
C LYS A 59 -11.95 15.94 2.41
N ALA A 60 -10.82 16.52 2.02
CA ALA A 60 -10.45 16.69 0.61
C ALA A 60 -10.41 15.35 -0.14
N ALA A 61 -9.81 14.31 0.45
CA ALA A 61 -9.81 12.95 -0.11
C ALA A 61 -11.23 12.48 -0.44
N ARG A 62 -12.17 12.60 0.52
CA ARG A 62 -13.56 12.18 0.34
C ARG A 62 -14.29 12.99 -0.73
N GLU A 63 -14.10 14.31 -0.74
CA GLU A 63 -14.73 15.21 -1.72
C GLU A 63 -14.29 14.92 -3.16
N HIS A 64 -13.06 14.40 -3.34
CA HIS A 64 -12.54 13.99 -4.64
C HIS A 64 -12.75 12.50 -4.96
N GLY A 65 -13.64 11.81 -4.24
CA GLY A 65 -13.98 10.39 -4.50
C GLY A 65 -12.92 9.40 -4.02
N GLY A 66 -12.08 9.82 -3.08
CA GLY A 66 -11.12 8.96 -2.39
C GLY A 66 -11.82 7.87 -1.58
N PHE A 67 -11.17 6.71 -1.51
CA PHE A 67 -11.62 5.54 -0.78
C PHE A 67 -10.59 5.22 0.30
N LEU A 68 -11.04 5.01 1.54
CA LEU A 68 -10.17 4.61 2.65
C LEU A 68 -9.84 3.11 2.52
N ALA A 69 -8.76 2.81 1.81
CA ALA A 69 -8.36 1.43 1.53
C ALA A 69 -7.69 0.73 2.72
N ASP A 70 -6.90 1.46 3.52
CA ASP A 70 -6.29 0.92 4.74
C ASP A 70 -5.97 2.01 5.78
N ARG A 71 -5.57 1.56 6.97
CA ARG A 71 -4.92 2.36 8.00
C ARG A 71 -3.60 1.69 8.36
N LYS A 72 -2.49 2.40 8.23
CA LYS A 72 -1.16 1.87 8.52
C LYS A 72 -0.71 2.33 9.90
N VAL A 73 -0.16 1.40 10.67
CA VAL A 73 0.49 1.68 11.95
C VAL A 73 1.89 1.11 11.88
N THR A 74 2.88 1.94 12.15
CA THR A 74 4.29 1.53 12.19
C THR A 74 4.68 1.28 13.64
N TYR A 75 4.98 0.03 13.96
CA TYR A 75 5.54 -0.35 15.26
C TYR A 75 7.06 -0.37 15.17
N VAL A 76 7.74 -0.03 16.27
CA VAL A 76 9.19 -0.05 16.37
C VAL A 76 9.58 -0.86 17.60
N ILE A 77 10.51 -1.79 17.43
CA ILE A 77 11.15 -2.52 18.52
C ILE A 77 12.66 -2.26 18.44
N ASP A 78 13.27 -1.98 19.59
CA ASP A 78 14.72 -1.94 19.71
C ASP A 78 15.24 -3.34 19.98
N LEU A 79 15.96 -3.90 19.00
CA LEU A 79 16.53 -5.25 19.08
C LEU A 79 17.61 -5.37 20.17
N GLY A 80 18.28 -4.27 20.54
CA GLY A 80 19.27 -4.28 21.62
C GLY A 80 18.65 -4.44 23.01
N HIS A 81 17.35 -4.18 23.15
CA HIS A 81 16.58 -4.27 24.38
C HIS A 81 15.40 -5.25 24.27
N ALA A 82 15.32 -6.00 23.17
CA ALA A 82 14.29 -7.01 22.99
C ALA A 82 14.53 -8.14 23.99
N ALA A 83 13.48 -8.53 24.70
CA ALA A 83 13.54 -9.72 25.53
C ALA A 83 13.80 -10.94 24.64
N ASP A 84 14.58 -11.89 25.16
CA ASP A 84 14.72 -13.19 24.51
C ASP A 84 13.33 -13.78 24.26
N PRO A 85 13.12 -14.44 23.10
CA PRO A 85 11.88 -15.14 22.84
C PRO A 85 11.58 -16.11 23.98
N VAL A 86 10.30 -16.23 24.34
CA VAL A 86 9.83 -17.00 25.50
C VAL A 86 10.49 -18.38 25.54
N ALA A 87 11.28 -18.63 26.59
CA ALA A 87 11.95 -19.89 26.83
C ALA A 87 10.93 -21.04 26.91
N GLY A 88 11.22 -22.17 26.24
CA GLY A 88 10.38 -23.38 26.27
C GLY A 88 9.67 -23.74 24.96
N LYS A 89 10.02 -23.09 23.84
CA LYS A 89 9.65 -23.54 22.50
C LYS A 89 10.93 -23.72 21.68
N ASP A 90 11.12 -24.91 21.14
CA ASP A 90 12.18 -25.22 20.17
C ASP A 90 11.80 -24.61 18.82
N TRP A 91 11.94 -23.29 18.72
CA TRP A 91 11.76 -22.59 17.44
C TRP A 91 12.96 -22.88 16.56
N ILE A 92 12.75 -23.69 15.52
CA ILE A 92 13.73 -23.90 14.46
C ILE A 92 13.37 -22.94 13.33
N ALA A 93 14.26 -21.97 13.07
CA ALA A 93 14.19 -21.09 11.92
C ALA A 93 15.37 -21.41 10.99
N GLU A 94 15.07 -21.69 9.73
CA GLU A 94 16.06 -22.04 8.71
C GLU A 94 15.93 -21.08 7.53
N GLU A 95 17.05 -20.84 6.85
CA GLU A 95 17.05 -20.04 5.63
C GLU A 95 16.37 -20.82 4.49
N TYR A 96 15.47 -20.15 3.77
CA TYR A 96 14.88 -20.70 2.57
C TYR A 96 15.85 -20.55 1.39
N GLY A 97 16.51 -21.65 1.01
CA GLY A 97 17.63 -21.60 0.05
C GLY A 97 17.26 -21.63 -1.44
N ALA A 98 15.98 -21.80 -1.80
CA ALA A 98 15.59 -21.86 -3.21
C ALA A 98 15.39 -20.44 -3.81
N PRO A 99 15.75 -20.21 -5.08
CA PRO A 99 15.63 -18.90 -5.73
C PRO A 99 14.18 -18.53 -6.08
N VAL A 100 13.25 -19.49 -5.97
CA VAL A 100 11.82 -19.30 -6.24
C VAL A 100 11.00 -19.86 -5.06
N PRO A 101 9.87 -19.22 -4.71
CA PRO A 101 8.99 -19.73 -3.67
C PRO A 101 8.41 -21.09 -4.10
N CYS A 102 8.24 -21.99 -3.14
CA CYS A 102 7.48 -23.21 -3.38
C CYS A 102 5.97 -22.89 -3.31
N GLY A 103 5.15 -23.78 -3.86
CA GLY A 103 3.69 -23.58 -3.88
C GLY A 103 3.07 -23.40 -2.49
N GLU A 104 3.67 -23.95 -1.42
CA GLU A 104 3.20 -23.72 -0.05
C GLU A 104 3.43 -22.28 0.42
N LEU A 105 4.57 -21.68 0.08
CA LEU A 105 4.87 -20.28 0.39
C LEU A 105 3.98 -19.35 -0.42
N GLU A 106 3.72 -19.66 -1.70
CA GLU A 106 2.77 -18.93 -2.54
C GLU A 106 1.36 -19.00 -1.94
N ALA A 107 0.89 -20.19 -1.60
CA ALA A 107 -0.42 -20.38 -0.97
C ALA A 107 -0.51 -19.65 0.40
N LEU A 108 0.58 -19.59 1.17
CA LEU A 108 0.63 -18.81 2.40
C LEU A 108 0.55 -17.30 2.10
N ALA A 109 1.29 -16.81 1.11
CA ALA A 109 1.27 -15.40 0.71
C ALA A 109 -0.12 -14.97 0.23
N ILE A 110 -0.78 -15.78 -0.62
CA ILE A 110 -2.15 -15.51 -1.10
C ILE A 110 -3.13 -15.45 0.08
N ARG A 111 -3.06 -16.41 1.02
CA ARG A 111 -3.92 -16.42 2.21
C ARG A 111 -3.67 -15.18 3.08
N ALA A 112 -2.41 -14.84 3.33
CA ALA A 112 -2.03 -13.66 4.10
C ALA A 112 -2.52 -12.36 3.43
N GLY A 113 -2.55 -12.33 2.10
CA GLY A 113 -3.03 -11.20 1.29
C GLY A 113 -4.55 -11.03 1.22
N THR A 114 -5.35 -11.91 1.84
CA THR A 114 -6.82 -11.92 1.74
C THR A 114 -7.48 -10.61 2.14
N TYR A 115 -6.89 -9.88 3.09
CA TYR A 115 -7.39 -8.59 3.57
C TYR A 115 -6.48 -7.42 3.16
N SER A 116 -5.70 -7.60 2.08
CA SER A 116 -4.86 -6.52 1.57
C SER A 116 -5.70 -5.38 1.01
N ARG A 117 -5.12 -4.17 1.01
CA ARG A 117 -5.72 -2.97 0.41
C ARG A 117 -6.13 -3.15 -1.06
N PHE A 118 -5.43 -4.02 -1.80
CA PHE A 118 -5.71 -4.27 -3.21
C PHE A 118 -6.93 -5.16 -3.40
N LYS A 119 -7.16 -6.11 -2.49
CA LYS A 119 -8.35 -6.96 -2.50
C LYS A 119 -9.58 -6.25 -1.92
N ALA A 120 -9.37 -5.28 -1.04
CA ALA A 120 -10.46 -4.49 -0.44
C ALA A 120 -10.94 -3.32 -1.33
N ASP A 121 -10.12 -2.84 -2.27
CA ASP A 121 -10.51 -1.77 -3.17
C ASP A 121 -11.37 -2.32 -4.32
N PRO A 122 -12.66 -1.94 -4.41
CA PRO A 122 -13.57 -2.47 -5.43
C PRO A 122 -13.22 -2.04 -6.87
N ARG A 123 -12.25 -1.13 -7.03
CA ARG A 123 -11.80 -0.63 -8.34
C ARG A 123 -10.62 -1.43 -8.89
N MET A 124 -10.07 -2.35 -8.12
CA MET A 124 -8.98 -3.21 -8.57
C MET A 124 -9.52 -4.33 -9.47
N PRO A 125 -8.82 -4.69 -10.56
CA PRO A 125 -9.25 -5.78 -11.43
C PRO A 125 -9.32 -7.11 -10.67
N GLU A 126 -10.39 -7.88 -10.90
CA GLU A 126 -10.50 -9.25 -10.40
C GLU A 126 -9.36 -10.12 -10.96
N GLY A 127 -8.86 -11.07 -10.16
CA GLY A 127 -7.79 -12.00 -10.54
C GLY A 127 -6.36 -11.47 -10.35
N LYS A 128 -6.12 -10.15 -10.41
CA LYS A 128 -4.75 -9.57 -10.25
C LYS A 128 -4.19 -9.61 -8.84
N CYS A 129 -5.01 -9.91 -7.84
CA CYS A 129 -4.63 -9.93 -6.42
C CYS A 129 -4.82 -11.32 -5.77
N ALA A 130 -5.21 -12.33 -6.56
CA ALA A 130 -5.60 -13.66 -6.07
C ALA A 130 -4.77 -14.80 -6.67
N GLU A 131 -3.81 -14.49 -7.55
CA GLU A 131 -2.85 -15.40 -8.16
C GLU A 131 -1.43 -14.91 -7.88
#